data_AF-A0A4Q0I4W8-F1
#
_entry.id   AF-A0A4Q0I4W8-F1
#
_cell.length_a   1.000
_cell.length_b   1.000
_cell.length_c   1.000
_cell.angle_alpha   90.00
_cell.angle_beta   90.00
_cell.angle_gamma   90.00
#
_symmetry.space_group_name_H-M   'P 1'
#
loop_
_entity.id
_entity.type
_entity.pdbx_description
1 polymer ?
#
loop_
_entity_poly.entity_id
_entity_poly.type
_entity_poly.pdbx_seq_one_letter_code
_entity_poly.pdbx_strand_id
1 'polypeptide(L)'
;MVPLRFIAQVLKQSVEWDEELSAVIIDDDDEDDIDVDELIKAFRKELKAKHNNKHARKALIKELSKLKKKNNDKLIPVFVNGEDIEFDVPPVIKDGRTLIPVRAVTNALGATVEWYSETKTVNIKKTVSESVYGKTTTTSIEITLDSNIVVVNGKMVEIDVPAQLVDNRTMVPLRFISTILNKDIEWDEETGAIIIEDVDND
;
A
#
# COMPACT_ATOMS: atom_id res chain seq x y z
N MET A 1 -7.43 4.64 -25.45
CA MET A 1 -8.75 5.27 -25.32
C MET A 1 -9.70 4.33 -24.55
N VAL A 2 -9.99 4.65 -23.29
CA VAL A 2 -11.07 4.02 -22.51
C VAL A 2 -12.24 5.00 -22.53
N PRO A 3 -13.43 4.64 -23.04
CA PRO A 3 -14.54 5.60 -23.17
C PRO A 3 -15.03 6.10 -21.80
N LEU A 4 -15.36 7.40 -21.68
CA LEU A 4 -15.92 8.04 -20.47
C LEU A 4 -17.10 7.25 -19.87
N ARG A 5 -17.99 6.74 -20.72
CA ARG A 5 -19.16 5.93 -20.30
C ARG A 5 -18.78 4.68 -19.52
N PHE A 6 -17.61 4.10 -19.80
CA PHE A 6 -17.13 2.92 -19.08
C PHE A 6 -16.73 3.26 -17.64
N ILE A 7 -16.20 4.46 -17.41
CA ILE A 7 -15.71 4.94 -16.10
C ILE A 7 -16.87 5.30 -15.18
N ALA A 8 -17.84 6.08 -15.67
CA ALA A 8 -19.05 6.40 -14.92
C ALA A 8 -19.86 5.13 -14.58
N GLN A 9 -19.86 4.13 -15.47
CA GLN A 9 -20.52 2.85 -15.22
C GLN A 9 -19.77 1.98 -14.21
N VAL A 10 -18.44 1.97 -14.24
CA VAL A 10 -17.59 1.27 -13.25
C VAL A 10 -17.74 1.87 -11.85
N LEU A 11 -17.76 3.20 -11.73
CA LEU A 11 -18.01 3.89 -10.45
C LEU A 11 -19.45 3.68 -9.95
N LYS A 12 -20.45 3.64 -10.85
CA LYS A 12 -21.86 3.34 -10.52
C LYS A 12 -22.15 1.88 -10.16
N GLN A 13 -21.33 0.92 -10.59
CA GLN A 13 -21.52 -0.51 -10.32
C GLN A 13 -20.74 -1.02 -9.10
N SER A 14 -19.64 -0.36 -8.72
CA SER A 14 -18.70 -0.83 -7.69
C SER A 14 -19.01 -0.33 -6.28
N VAL A 15 -19.92 0.63 -6.15
CA VAL A 15 -20.35 1.22 -4.88
C VAL A 15 -21.87 1.07 -4.80
N GLU A 16 -22.40 0.38 -3.78
CA GLU A 16 -23.84 0.48 -3.46
C GLU A 16 -24.19 1.97 -3.41
N TRP A 17 -25.14 2.37 -4.25
CA TRP A 17 -25.35 3.74 -4.71
C TRP A 17 -25.37 4.76 -3.55
N ASP A 18 -24.24 5.44 -3.38
CA ASP A 18 -24.11 6.64 -2.55
C ASP A 18 -24.18 7.85 -3.52
N GLU A 19 -25.24 8.66 -3.39
CA GLU A 19 -25.57 9.78 -4.29
C GLU A 19 -24.42 10.80 -4.44
N GLU A 20 -23.45 10.80 -3.51
CA GLU A 20 -22.30 11.71 -3.52
C GLU A 20 -21.27 11.41 -4.64
N LEU A 21 -21.19 10.19 -5.16
CA LEU A 21 -20.25 9.86 -6.25
C LEU A 21 -20.69 10.40 -7.63
N SER A 22 -21.91 10.93 -7.72
CA SER A 22 -22.42 11.59 -8.93
C SER A 22 -21.64 12.85 -9.31
N ALA A 23 -20.85 13.42 -8.41
CA ALA A 23 -20.12 14.66 -8.64
C ALA A 23 -18.81 14.52 -9.45
N VAL A 24 -18.37 13.29 -9.77
CA VAL A 24 -17.27 13.04 -10.73
C VAL A 24 -17.84 12.62 -12.09
N ILE A 25 -19.00 13.16 -12.45
CA ILE A 25 -19.48 13.17 -13.84
C ILE A 25 -19.02 14.52 -14.41
N ILE A 26 -17.93 14.49 -15.16
CA ILE A 26 -17.50 15.60 -16.01
C ILE A 26 -18.42 15.57 -17.24
N ASP A 27 -18.89 16.75 -17.67
CA ASP A 27 -19.88 16.99 -18.72
C ASP A 27 -19.73 16.03 -19.92
N ASP A 28 -20.86 15.44 -20.31
CA ASP A 28 -21.01 14.40 -21.36
C ASP A 28 -20.74 14.93 -22.80
N ASP A 29 -20.25 16.17 -22.97
CA ASP A 29 -20.17 16.86 -24.27
C ASP A 29 -18.79 16.85 -24.95
N ASP A 30 -17.72 16.42 -24.26
CA ASP A 30 -16.39 16.25 -24.88
C ASP A 30 -16.05 14.75 -24.99
N GLU A 31 -16.26 14.19 -26.17
CA GLU A 31 -15.90 12.81 -26.56
C GLU A 31 -14.37 12.60 -26.70
N ASP A 32 -13.57 13.56 -26.22
CA ASP A 32 -12.13 13.58 -26.35
C ASP A 32 -11.45 12.79 -25.21
N ASP A 33 -10.67 11.79 -25.62
CA ASP A 33 -9.66 11.04 -24.86
C ASP A 33 -9.38 11.53 -23.43
N ILE A 34 -10.08 11.00 -22.42
CA ILE A 34 -9.58 11.11 -21.04
C ILE A 34 -8.28 10.33 -20.96
N ASP A 35 -7.20 11.07 -20.67
CA ASP A 35 -5.88 10.53 -20.40
C ASP A 35 -5.98 9.54 -19.21
N VAL A 36 -5.45 8.32 -19.40
CA VAL A 36 -5.43 7.30 -18.34
C VAL A 36 -4.72 7.81 -17.09
N ASP A 37 -3.73 8.70 -17.25
CA ASP A 37 -3.02 9.31 -16.13
C ASP A 37 -3.91 10.30 -15.37
N GLU A 38 -4.79 11.03 -16.06
CA GLU A 38 -5.78 11.92 -15.44
C GLU A 38 -6.84 11.12 -14.67
N LEU A 39 -7.25 9.99 -15.23
CA LEU A 39 -8.17 9.06 -14.56
C LEU A 39 -7.56 8.46 -13.30
N ILE A 40 -6.31 7.99 -13.36
CA ILE A 40 -5.56 7.48 -12.21
C ILE A 40 -5.48 8.56 -11.10
N LYS A 41 -5.21 9.81 -11.47
CA LYS A 41 -5.21 10.94 -10.53
C LYS A 41 -6.58 11.15 -9.88
N ALA A 42 -7.67 11.04 -10.64
CA ALA A 42 -9.03 11.17 -10.10
C ALA A 42 -9.35 10.05 -9.09
N PHE A 43 -9.05 8.79 -9.41
CA PHE A 43 -9.22 7.66 -8.49
C PHE A 43 -8.40 7.83 -7.21
N ARG A 44 -7.15 8.27 -7.31
CA ARG A 44 -6.30 8.55 -6.13
C ARG A 44 -6.90 9.65 -5.25
N LYS A 45 -7.49 10.68 -5.85
CA LYS A 45 -8.17 11.75 -5.11
C LYS A 45 -9.39 11.21 -4.36
N GLU A 46 -10.18 10.36 -5.00
CA GLU A 46 -11.37 9.76 -4.38
C GLU A 46 -11.00 8.79 -3.24
N LEU A 47 -9.95 7.98 -3.42
CA LEU A 47 -9.43 7.11 -2.36
C LEU A 47 -9.04 7.89 -1.10
N LYS A 48 -8.43 9.08 -1.27
CA LYS A 48 -8.11 9.98 -0.15
C LYS A 48 -9.39 10.54 0.50
N ALA A 49 -10.39 10.90 -0.29
CA ALA A 49 -11.66 11.41 0.23
C ALA A 49 -12.41 10.35 1.06
N LYS A 50 -12.50 9.12 0.55
CA LYS A 50 -13.21 8.00 1.20
C LYS A 50 -12.34 7.20 2.19
N HIS A 51 -11.31 7.80 2.78
CA HIS A 51 -10.36 7.13 3.70
C HIS A 51 -11.02 6.38 4.88
N ASN A 52 -12.22 6.81 5.31
CA ASN A 52 -12.98 6.19 6.42
C ASN A 52 -13.96 5.09 5.99
N ASN A 53 -14.14 4.84 4.69
CA ASN A 53 -15.04 3.81 4.18
C ASN A 53 -14.25 2.66 3.54
N LYS A 54 -13.91 1.65 4.33
CA LYS A 54 -13.12 0.49 3.91
C LYS A 54 -13.70 -0.22 2.68
N HIS A 55 -15.01 -0.43 2.64
CA HIS A 55 -15.68 -1.06 1.51
C HIS A 55 -15.54 -0.25 0.22
N ALA A 56 -15.82 1.05 0.28
CA ALA A 56 -15.68 1.94 -0.89
C ALA A 56 -14.22 2.04 -1.37
N ARG A 57 -13.24 2.13 -0.46
CA ARG A 57 -11.81 2.13 -0.83
C ARG A 57 -11.44 0.84 -1.56
N LYS A 58 -11.86 -0.31 -1.04
CA LYS A 58 -11.54 -1.60 -1.65
C LYS A 58 -12.09 -1.72 -3.07
N ALA A 59 -13.33 -1.28 -3.29
CA ALA A 59 -13.92 -1.22 -4.62
C ALA A 59 -13.11 -0.31 -5.57
N LEU A 60 -12.76 0.90 -5.13
CA LEU A 60 -11.97 1.86 -5.90
C LEU A 60 -10.55 1.34 -6.20
N ILE A 61 -9.89 0.69 -5.23
CA ILE A 61 -8.57 0.07 -5.40
C ILE A 61 -8.61 -0.99 -6.49
N LYS A 62 -9.65 -1.84 -6.49
CA LYS A 62 -9.80 -2.90 -7.49
C LYS A 62 -9.91 -2.32 -8.89
N GLU A 63 -10.74 -1.29 -9.07
CA GLU A 63 -10.91 -0.63 -10.36
C GLU A 63 -9.64 0.12 -10.81
N LEU A 64 -8.97 0.82 -9.89
CA LEU A 64 -7.69 1.46 -10.17
C LEU A 64 -6.63 0.44 -10.60
N SER A 65 -6.57 -0.72 -9.95
CA SER A 65 -5.61 -1.78 -10.26
C SER A 65 -5.88 -2.44 -11.62
N LYS A 66 -7.16 -2.64 -11.98
CA LYS A 66 -7.56 -3.08 -13.33
C LYS A 66 -7.15 -2.08 -14.40
N LEU A 67 -7.32 -0.78 -14.14
CA LEU A 67 -6.95 0.29 -15.07
C LEU A 67 -5.44 0.33 -15.29
N LYS A 68 -4.63 0.28 -14.23
CA LYS A 68 -3.15 0.20 -14.32
C LYS A 68 -2.72 -0.99 -15.18
N LYS A 69 -3.27 -2.18 -14.91
CA LYS A 69 -2.98 -3.40 -15.69
C LYS A 69 -3.36 -3.27 -17.17
N LYS A 70 -4.51 -2.66 -17.47
CA LYS A 70 -4.96 -2.39 -18.85
C LYS A 70 -4.03 -1.40 -19.57
N ASN A 71 -3.42 -0.47 -18.83
CA ASN A 71 -2.40 0.44 -19.34
C ASN A 71 -1.01 -0.20 -19.49
N ASN A 72 -0.92 -1.54 -19.40
CA ASN A 72 0.33 -2.31 -19.47
C ASN A 72 1.35 -1.92 -18.39
N ASP A 73 0.86 -1.42 -17.25
CA ASP A 73 1.67 -1.27 -16.04
C ASP A 73 1.98 -2.69 -15.51
N LYS A 74 3.27 -2.99 -15.37
CA LYS A 74 3.78 -4.29 -14.92
C LYS A 74 4.18 -4.28 -13.44
N LEU A 75 4.04 -3.14 -12.77
CA LEU A 75 4.39 -3.01 -11.37
C LEU A 75 3.31 -3.67 -10.50
N ILE A 76 3.73 -4.17 -9.34
CA ILE A 76 2.81 -4.69 -8.32
C ILE A 76 2.25 -3.47 -7.58
N PRO A 77 0.96 -3.12 -7.74
CA PRO A 77 0.41 -1.96 -7.06
C PRO A 77 0.23 -2.27 -5.57
N VAL A 78 0.62 -1.33 -4.71
CA VAL A 78 0.55 -1.48 -3.26
C VAL A 78 -0.23 -0.33 -2.67
N PHE A 79 -1.25 -0.66 -1.89
CA PHE A 79 -2.11 0.30 -1.22
C PHE A 79 -1.93 0.16 0.29
N VAL A 80 -1.71 1.27 0.98
CA VAL A 80 -1.61 1.32 2.44
C VAL A 80 -2.69 2.23 2.98
N ASN A 81 -3.63 1.68 3.74
CA ASN A 81 -4.77 2.42 4.29
C ASN A 81 -5.52 3.27 3.22
N GLY A 82 -5.63 2.73 2.00
CA GLY A 82 -6.27 3.40 0.86
C GLY A 82 -5.36 4.29 0.02
N GLU A 83 -4.12 4.54 0.44
CA GLU A 83 -3.16 5.33 -0.34
C GLU A 83 -2.37 4.45 -1.31
N ASP A 84 -2.36 4.81 -2.59
CA ASP A 84 -1.52 4.22 -3.63
C ASP A 84 -0.06 4.60 -3.41
N ILE A 85 0.78 3.63 -3.04
CA ILE A 85 2.18 3.86 -2.72
C ILE A 85 3.02 3.76 -3.99
N GLU A 86 3.66 4.87 -4.34
CA GLU A 86 4.65 4.90 -5.42
C GLU A 86 6.01 4.44 -4.91
N PHE A 87 6.68 3.62 -5.71
CA PHE A 87 8.02 3.14 -5.42
C PHE A 87 8.97 3.56 -6.53
N ASP A 88 10.15 4.03 -6.14
CA ASP A 88 11.27 4.24 -7.06
C ASP A 88 11.93 2.91 -7.47
N VAL A 89 11.91 1.91 -6.58
CA VAL A 89 12.27 0.52 -6.85
C VAL A 89 11.04 -0.35 -6.53
N PRO A 90 10.42 -1.01 -7.52
CA PRO A 90 9.16 -1.71 -7.28
C PRO A 90 9.33 -2.92 -6.33
N PRO A 91 8.23 -3.36 -5.70
CA PRO A 91 8.20 -4.65 -5.03
C PRO A 91 8.57 -5.77 -6.01
N VAL A 92 9.27 -6.79 -5.52
CA VAL A 92 9.70 -7.94 -6.32
C VAL A 92 9.32 -9.24 -5.64
N ILE A 93 9.01 -10.26 -6.42
CA ILE A 93 8.80 -11.61 -5.90
C ILE A 93 10.13 -12.36 -5.99
N LYS A 94 10.65 -12.83 -4.86
CA LYS A 94 11.86 -13.63 -4.76
C LYS A 94 11.64 -14.76 -3.78
N ASP A 95 12.03 -15.98 -4.17
CA ASP A 95 11.89 -17.19 -3.35
C ASP A 95 10.46 -17.40 -2.81
N GLY A 96 9.45 -17.06 -3.62
CA GLY A 96 8.04 -17.16 -3.23
C GLY A 96 7.61 -16.16 -2.15
N ARG A 97 8.35 -15.06 -1.98
CA ARG A 97 8.04 -13.95 -1.08
C ARG A 97 8.06 -12.63 -1.83
N THR A 98 7.07 -11.78 -1.54
CA THR A 98 7.10 -10.38 -1.98
C THR A 98 8.03 -9.61 -1.07
N LEU A 99 9.14 -9.14 -1.64
CA LEU A 99 10.04 -8.19 -1.02
C LEU A 99 9.67 -6.78 -1.43
N ILE A 100 9.64 -5.87 -0.47
CA ILE A 100 9.16 -4.50 -0.67
C ILE A 100 10.15 -3.49 -0.07
N PRO A 101 10.32 -2.28 -0.68
CA PRO A 101 11.16 -1.25 -0.09
C PRO A 101 10.62 -0.84 1.27
N VAL A 102 11.35 -1.18 2.32
CA VAL A 102 10.84 -1.11 3.69
C VAL A 102 10.41 0.31 4.07
N ARG A 103 11.20 1.31 3.68
CA ARG A 103 10.96 2.71 4.01
C ARG A 103 9.63 3.23 3.48
N ALA A 104 9.28 2.91 2.22
CA ALA A 104 8.05 3.40 1.61
C ALA A 104 6.82 2.90 2.38
N VAL A 105 6.77 1.60 2.65
CA VAL A 105 5.64 0.97 3.36
C VAL A 105 5.57 1.43 4.81
N THR A 106 6.68 1.41 5.54
CA THR A 106 6.64 1.72 6.98
C THR A 106 6.38 3.20 7.24
N ASN A 107 6.86 4.10 6.37
CA ASN A 107 6.50 5.52 6.44
C ASN A 107 5.00 5.73 6.21
N ALA A 108 4.41 5.07 5.22
CA ALA A 108 2.96 5.12 4.98
C ALA A 108 2.16 4.55 6.16
N LEU A 109 2.73 3.61 6.92
CA LEU A 109 2.15 3.08 8.16
C LEU A 109 2.42 3.94 9.40
N GLY A 110 3.02 5.13 9.25
CA GLY A 110 3.29 6.07 10.34
C GLY A 110 4.51 5.74 11.20
N ALA A 111 5.42 4.90 10.71
CA ALA A 111 6.70 4.62 11.36
C ALA A 111 7.81 5.51 10.79
N THR A 112 8.87 5.72 11.56
CA THR A 112 10.10 6.36 11.10
C THR A 112 11.15 5.31 10.76
N VAL A 113 12.02 5.62 9.80
CA VAL A 113 13.08 4.72 9.34
C VAL A 113 14.42 5.42 9.31
N GLU A 114 15.39 4.84 10.00
CA GLU A 114 16.78 5.28 10.03
C GLU A 114 17.68 4.21 9.39
N TRP A 115 18.75 4.66 8.73
CA TRP A 115 19.76 3.78 8.14
C TRP A 115 21.11 4.06 8.78
N TYR A 116 21.73 3.00 9.29
CA TYR A 116 23.06 3.00 9.86
C TYR A 116 24.00 2.29 8.90
N SER A 117 24.80 3.06 8.15
CA SER A 117 25.68 2.53 7.10
C SER A 117 26.81 1.66 7.65
N GLU A 118 27.36 2.02 8.82
CA GLU A 118 28.49 1.30 9.45
C GLU A 118 28.13 -0.15 9.78
N THR A 119 26.92 -0.37 10.28
CA THR A 119 26.42 -1.70 10.68
C THR A 119 25.51 -2.33 9.63
N LYS A 120 25.24 -1.62 8.53
CA LYS A 120 24.27 -2.00 7.49
C LYS A 120 22.88 -2.33 8.08
N THR A 121 22.42 -1.49 9.00
CA THR A 121 21.20 -1.72 9.77
C THR A 121 20.13 -0.69 9.42
N VAL A 122 18.92 -1.16 9.13
CA VAL A 122 17.71 -0.34 9.10
C VAL A 122 17.05 -0.41 10.48
N ASN A 123 16.81 0.74 11.10
CA ASN A 123 16.03 0.84 12.33
C ASN A 123 14.66 1.46 12.01
N ILE A 124 13.59 0.80 12.44
CA ILE A 124 12.21 1.25 12.23
C ILE A 124 11.58 1.46 13.59
N LYS A 125 10.98 2.63 13.82
CA LYS A 125 10.28 2.95 15.07
C LYS A 125 8.88 3.41 14.79
N LYS A 126 7.90 2.82 15.47
CA LYS A 126 6.50 3.26 15.44
C LYS A 126 6.02 3.46 16.87
N THR A 127 5.56 4.66 17.17
CA THR A 127 4.96 5.00 18.46
C THR A 127 3.47 5.25 18.26
N VAL A 128 2.64 4.54 19.02
CA VAL A 128 1.18 4.69 19.01
C VAL A 128 0.73 5.10 20.39
N SER A 129 -0.05 6.18 20.47
CA SER A 129 -0.64 6.69 21.70
C SER A 129 -2.14 6.41 21.72
N GLU A 130 -2.59 5.59 22.65
CA GLU A 130 -4.02 5.29 22.84
C GLU A 130 -4.71 6.44 23.59
N SER A 131 -5.65 7.11 22.92
CA SER A 131 -6.36 8.26 23.48
C SER A 131 -7.22 7.92 24.70
N VAL A 132 -7.72 6.69 24.79
CA VAL A 132 -8.69 6.26 25.83
C VAL A 132 -8.02 6.03 27.19
N TYR A 133 -6.73 5.64 27.21
CA TYR A 133 -6.00 5.30 28.44
C TYR A 133 -4.67 6.04 28.62
N GLY A 134 -4.28 6.90 27.67
CA GLY A 134 -2.99 7.60 27.69
C GLY A 134 -1.79 6.66 27.54
N LYS A 135 -2.02 5.40 27.16
CA LYS A 135 -0.97 4.39 27.00
C LYS A 135 -0.22 4.66 25.71
N THR A 136 1.10 4.74 25.80
CA THR A 136 1.98 4.87 24.63
C THR A 136 2.76 3.59 24.44
N THR A 137 2.65 2.98 23.27
CA THR A 137 3.39 1.78 22.89
C THR A 137 4.36 2.12 21.77
N THR A 138 5.65 1.79 21.94
CA THR A 138 6.66 1.94 20.89
C THR A 138 7.12 0.57 20.42
N THR A 139 7.05 0.36 19.11
CA THR A 139 7.63 -0.81 18.43
C THR A 139 8.94 -0.39 17.78
N SER A 140 10.01 -1.15 18.03
CA SER A 140 11.35 -0.97 17.46
C SER A 140 11.76 -2.23 16.69
N ILE A 141 12.21 -2.06 15.46
CA ILE A 141 12.65 -3.14 14.56
C ILE A 141 14.05 -2.80 14.05
N GLU A 142 15.00 -3.70 14.23
CA GLU A 142 16.37 -3.55 13.73
C GLU A 142 16.68 -4.68 12.75
N ILE A 143 16.80 -4.29 11.48
CA ILE A 143 17.01 -5.21 10.36
C ILE A 143 18.44 -5.00 9.86
N THR A 144 19.28 -6.02 10.00
CA THR A 144 20.62 -6.02 9.42
C THR A 144 20.56 -6.67 8.04
N LEU A 145 21.16 -6.04 7.03
CA LEU A 145 21.19 -6.60 5.68
C LEU A 145 21.82 -7.99 5.66
N ASP A 146 21.28 -8.85 4.79
CA ASP A 146 21.73 -10.22 4.53
C ASP A 146 21.65 -11.16 5.76
N SER A 147 21.01 -10.72 6.85
CA SER A 147 20.71 -11.52 8.04
C SER A 147 19.28 -12.06 7.99
N ASN A 148 19.11 -13.33 8.32
CA ASN A 148 17.80 -13.94 8.60
C ASN A 148 17.31 -13.62 10.02
N ILE A 149 18.13 -12.99 10.86
CA ILE A 149 17.76 -12.57 12.21
C ILE A 149 17.49 -11.07 12.23
N VAL A 150 16.32 -10.70 12.75
CA VAL A 150 15.87 -9.33 12.99
C VAL A 150 15.64 -9.15 14.49
N VAL A 151 15.92 -7.97 15.04
CA VAL A 151 15.61 -7.67 16.45
C VAL A 151 14.32 -6.86 16.53
N VAL A 152 13.28 -7.41 17.15
CA VAL A 152 11.99 -6.75 17.37
C VAL A 152 11.81 -6.54 18.87
N ASN A 153 11.72 -5.27 19.31
CA ASN A 153 11.58 -4.91 20.71
C ASN A 153 12.62 -5.61 21.62
N GLY A 154 13.86 -5.71 21.15
CA GLY A 154 14.97 -6.37 21.85
C GLY A 154 14.98 -7.90 21.76
N LYS A 155 14.03 -8.54 21.07
CA LYS A 155 13.97 -9.99 20.88
C LYS A 155 14.40 -10.37 19.47
N MET A 156 15.20 -11.43 19.35
CA MET A 156 15.58 -11.99 18.06
C MET A 156 14.40 -12.74 17.44
N VAL A 157 14.08 -12.40 16.19
CA VAL A 157 13.04 -13.01 15.36
C VAL A 157 13.71 -13.46 14.06
N GLU A 158 13.47 -14.70 13.67
CA GLU A 158 13.94 -15.23 12.39
C GLU A 158 12.95 -14.94 11.27
N ILE A 159 13.45 -14.53 10.11
CA ILE A 159 12.71 -14.35 8.86
C ILE A 159 13.20 -15.34 7.82
N ASP A 160 12.29 -15.79 6.97
CA ASP A 160 12.53 -16.85 5.98
C ASP A 160 13.36 -16.37 4.77
N VAL A 161 13.21 -15.11 4.39
CA VAL A 161 14.05 -14.46 3.38
C VAL A 161 14.74 -13.26 4.02
N PRO A 162 16.08 -13.18 4.01
CA PRO A 162 16.80 -12.07 4.62
C PRO A 162 16.49 -10.76 3.91
N ALA A 163 16.62 -9.65 4.62
CA ALA A 163 16.55 -8.33 4.01
C ALA A 163 17.72 -8.12 3.04
N GLN A 164 17.45 -7.57 1.86
CA GLN A 164 18.43 -7.48 0.78
C GLN A 164 18.50 -6.06 0.23
N LEU A 165 19.65 -5.70 -0.34
CA LEU A 165 19.81 -4.46 -1.08
C LEU A 165 19.51 -4.71 -2.57
N VAL A 166 18.48 -4.03 -3.10
CA VAL A 166 18.14 -4.03 -4.53
C VAL A 166 18.06 -2.59 -4.98
N ASP A 167 18.85 -2.20 -6.00
CA ASP A 167 18.90 -0.83 -6.52
C ASP A 167 19.01 0.25 -5.43
N ASN A 168 19.87 -0.01 -4.44
CA ASN A 168 20.11 0.87 -3.29
C ASN A 168 18.86 1.10 -2.41
N ARG A 169 17.93 0.14 -2.38
CA ARG A 169 16.79 0.07 -1.47
C ARG A 169 16.85 -1.21 -0.65
N THR A 170 16.58 -1.09 0.64
CA THR A 170 16.45 -2.26 1.52
C THR A 170 15.08 -2.89 1.31
N MET A 171 15.09 -4.09 0.75
CA MET A 171 13.93 -4.92 0.46
C MET A 171 13.72 -5.90 1.60
N VAL A 172 12.52 -5.94 2.15
CA VAL A 172 12.17 -6.80 3.31
C VAL A 172 10.92 -7.59 2.96
N PRO A 173 10.76 -8.85 3.45
CA PRO A 173 9.53 -9.59 3.25
C PRO A 173 8.33 -8.83 3.77
N LEU A 174 7.35 -8.58 2.90
CA LEU A 174 6.16 -7.81 3.26
C LEU A 174 5.41 -8.41 4.47
N ARG A 175 5.29 -9.75 4.50
CA ARG A 175 4.63 -10.49 5.59
C ARG A 175 5.27 -10.23 6.95
N PHE A 176 6.60 -10.08 6.99
CA PHE A 176 7.29 -9.77 8.24
C PHE A 176 6.87 -8.39 8.75
N ILE A 177 6.91 -7.37 7.88
CA ILE A 177 6.54 -6.00 8.24
C ILE A 177 5.09 -5.91 8.71
N SER A 178 4.15 -6.54 8.02
CA SER A 178 2.74 -6.49 8.41
C SER A 178 2.47 -7.18 9.75
N THR A 179 3.12 -8.32 9.99
CA THR A 179 2.97 -9.07 11.24
C THR A 179 3.45 -8.25 12.43
N ILE A 180 4.63 -7.64 12.33
CA ILE A 180 5.20 -6.86 13.45
C ILE A 180 4.42 -5.57 13.70
N LEU A 181 3.88 -4.94 12.65
CA LEU A 181 3.10 -3.70 12.77
C LEU A 181 1.60 -3.94 12.99
N ASN A 182 1.17 -5.19 13.18
CA ASN A 182 -0.22 -5.61 13.35
C ASN A 182 -1.13 -5.06 12.23
N LYS A 183 -0.82 -5.46 11.00
CA LYS A 183 -1.54 -5.07 9.78
C LYS A 183 -2.01 -6.29 9.02
N ASP A 184 -3.20 -6.19 8.44
CA ASP A 184 -3.72 -7.17 7.51
C ASP A 184 -3.20 -6.90 6.11
N ILE A 185 -2.94 -7.99 5.38
CA ILE A 185 -2.58 -7.96 3.96
C ILE A 185 -3.62 -8.75 3.20
N GLU A 186 -4.19 -8.13 2.18
CA GLU A 186 -4.98 -8.79 1.17
C GLU A 186 -4.23 -8.74 -0.18
N TRP A 187 -4.25 -9.87 -0.89
CA TRP A 187 -3.77 -9.97 -2.27
C TRP A 187 -4.98 -10.09 -3.20
N ASP A 188 -5.14 -9.14 -4.12
CA ASP A 188 -6.16 -9.25 -5.16
C ASP A 188 -5.62 -10.12 -6.31
N GLU A 189 -6.14 -11.33 -6.45
CA GLU A 189 -5.66 -12.30 -7.45
C GLU A 189 -5.86 -11.84 -8.90
N GLU A 190 -6.88 -11.01 -9.16
CA GLU A 190 -7.23 -10.55 -10.50
C GLU A 190 -6.20 -9.52 -11.02
N THR A 191 -5.79 -8.61 -10.15
CA THR A 191 -4.94 -7.47 -10.50
C THR A 191 -3.50 -7.60 -10.01
N GLY A 192 -3.24 -8.48 -9.04
CA GLY A 192 -1.96 -8.60 -8.35
C GLY A 192 -1.72 -7.48 -7.33
N ALA A 193 -2.77 -6.73 -6.96
CA ALA A 193 -2.66 -5.64 -6.00
C ALA A 193 -2.45 -6.16 -4.58
N ILE A 194 -1.61 -5.46 -3.83
CA ILE A 194 -1.39 -5.66 -2.41
C ILE A 194 -2.14 -4.56 -1.67
N ILE A 195 -3.02 -4.96 -0.76
CA ILE A 195 -3.80 -4.02 0.07
C ILE A 195 -3.39 -4.25 1.52
N ILE A 196 -2.87 -3.22 2.17
CA ILE A 196 -2.38 -3.25 3.55
C ILE A 196 -3.29 -2.35 4.38
N GLU A 197 -3.95 -2.92 5.38
CA GLU A 197 -4.87 -2.18 6.25
C GLU A 197 -4.65 -2.47 7.73
N ASP A 198 -5.24 -1.63 8.59
CA ASP A 198 -5.41 -1.93 10.00
C ASP A 198 -6.25 -3.21 10.17
N VAL A 199 -5.85 -4.05 11.12
CA VAL A 199 -6.61 -5.25 11.50
C VAL A 199 -7.95 -4.81 12.07
N ASP A 200 -9.04 -5.37 11.55
CA ASP A 200 -10.37 -5.11 12.10
C ASP A 200 -10.43 -5.70 13.52
N ASN A 201 -10.70 -4.85 14.52
CA ASN A 201 -11.04 -5.34 15.86
C ASN A 201 -12.57 -5.49 15.89
N ASP A 202 -13.06 -6.70 15.58
CA ASP A 202 -14.46 -7.09 15.82
C ASP A 202 -14.82 -7.03 17.32
#